data_AF-D3AZA2-F1
#
_entry.id   AF-D3AZA2-F1
#
_cell.length_a   1.000
_cell.length_b   1.000
_cell.length_c   1.000
_cell.angle_alpha   90.00
_cell.angle_beta   90.00
_cell.angle_gamma   90.00
#
_symmetry.space_group_name_H-M   'P 1'
#
loop_
_entity.id
_entity.type
_entity.pdbx_description
1 polymer ?
#
loop_
_entity_poly.entity_id
_entity_poly.type
_entity_poly.pdbx_seq_one_letter_code
_entity_poly.pdbx_strand_id
1 'polypeptide(L)'
;MDSRVLKDLLNNPNSIPTYLKQLWSKENGTPQFYINVLEQCYQIIIGSTDLTNVEPFFKNLKDQGLLQFGTCDVTWNFGDTAYKCKTCQLDPTTAMCIACFNAGDHKGHDYALQSVAGGFCDCGDPSSFNINGKHRGWLTDSDVATIAILAVAS
;
A
#
# COMPACT_ATOMS: atom_id res chain seq x y z
N MET A 1 11.41 -22.08 -3.13
CA MET A 1 12.07 -22.39 -4.41
C MET A 1 13.56 -22.50 -4.21
N ASP A 2 14.27 -23.15 -5.13
CA ASP A 2 15.74 -23.20 -5.12
C ASP A 2 16.34 -21.81 -5.38
N SER A 3 17.50 -21.54 -4.79
CA SER A 3 18.19 -20.24 -4.90
C SER A 3 18.53 -19.85 -6.34
N ARG A 4 18.78 -20.81 -7.23
CA ARG A 4 19.05 -20.53 -8.66
C ARG A 4 17.79 -20.03 -9.37
N VAL A 5 16.66 -20.69 -9.12
CA VAL A 5 15.36 -20.27 -9.67
C VAL A 5 15.03 -18.85 -9.22
N LEU A 6 15.24 -18.56 -7.94
CA LEU A 6 15.04 -17.21 -7.42
C LEU A 6 15.94 -16.19 -8.13
N LYS A 7 17.24 -16.50 -8.26
CA LYS A 7 18.20 -15.62 -8.94
C LYS A 7 17.81 -15.36 -10.40
N ASP A 8 17.35 -16.36 -11.12
CA ASP A 8 16.91 -16.23 -12.51
C ASP A 8 15.68 -15.32 -12.63
N LEU A 9 14.72 -15.46 -11.70
CA LEU A 9 13.53 -14.60 -11.64
C LEU A 9 13.87 -13.16 -11.30
N LEU A 10 14.80 -12.93 -10.36
CA LEU A 10 15.25 -11.58 -10.00
C LEU A 10 16.03 -10.89 -11.13
N ASN A 11 16.81 -11.65 -11.92
CA ASN A 11 17.52 -11.13 -13.09
C ASN A 11 16.60 -10.89 -14.30
N ASN A 12 15.41 -11.48 -14.32
CA ASN A 12 14.42 -11.29 -15.37
C ASN A 12 12.99 -11.20 -14.78
N PRO A 13 12.62 -10.06 -14.16
CA PRO A 13 11.34 -9.91 -13.49
C PRO A 13 10.12 -10.12 -14.40
N ASN A 14 10.26 -9.86 -15.70
CA ASN A 14 9.20 -10.09 -16.70
C ASN A 14 8.83 -11.58 -16.85
N SER A 15 9.67 -12.50 -16.37
CA SER A 15 9.38 -13.93 -16.37
C SER A 15 8.51 -14.39 -15.18
N ILE A 16 8.40 -13.57 -14.12
CA ILE A 16 7.66 -13.89 -12.89
C ILE A 16 6.18 -14.25 -13.16
N PRO A 17 5.41 -13.52 -13.99
CA PRO A 17 4.03 -13.89 -14.27
C PRO A 17 3.89 -15.27 -14.90
N THR A 18 4.81 -15.64 -15.79
CA THR A 18 4.82 -16.96 -16.42
C THR A 18 5.16 -18.05 -15.41
N TYR A 19 6.16 -17.80 -14.55
CA TYR A 19 6.52 -18.70 -13.46
C TYR A 19 5.36 -18.97 -12.50
N LEU A 20 4.68 -17.91 -12.03
CA LEU A 20 3.55 -18.03 -11.11
C LEU A 20 2.37 -18.74 -11.77
N LYS A 21 2.09 -18.51 -13.05
CA LYS A 21 1.07 -19.27 -13.80
C LYS A 21 1.38 -20.76 -13.86
N GLN A 22 2.63 -21.12 -14.15
CA GLN A 22 3.07 -22.52 -14.17
C GLN A 22 2.98 -23.15 -12.77
N LEU A 23 3.40 -22.43 -11.72
CA LEU A 23 3.27 -22.88 -10.35
C LEU A 23 1.81 -23.13 -9.98
N TRP A 24 0.90 -22.22 -10.36
CA TRP A 24 -0.53 -22.32 -10.09
C TRP A 24 -1.21 -23.47 -10.84
N SER A 25 -0.69 -23.85 -12.02
CA SER A 25 -1.23 -24.95 -12.84
C SER A 25 -0.89 -26.36 -12.34
N LYS A 26 -0.06 -26.50 -11.30
CA LYS A 26 0.21 -27.80 -10.65
C LYS A 26 -0.99 -28.27 -9.83
N GLU A 27 -0.93 -29.49 -9.27
CA GLU A 27 -1.99 -30.02 -8.38
C GLU A 27 -2.46 -28.95 -7.39
N ASN A 28 -3.68 -28.49 -7.58
CA ASN A 28 -4.27 -27.36 -6.86
C ASN A 28 -5.36 -27.87 -5.90
N GLY A 29 -5.71 -27.02 -4.92
CA GLY A 29 -6.84 -27.28 -4.02
C GLY A 29 -6.50 -27.88 -2.65
N THR A 30 -5.22 -28.02 -2.29
CA THR A 30 -4.82 -28.37 -0.91
C THR A 30 -4.31 -27.13 -0.16
N PRO A 31 -4.48 -27.04 1.17
CA PRO A 31 -3.87 -25.98 1.98
C PRO A 31 -2.35 -25.86 1.76
N GLN A 32 -1.65 -27.01 1.65
CA GLN A 32 -0.22 -27.03 1.41
C GLN A 32 0.16 -26.43 0.05
N PHE A 33 -0.64 -26.65 -0.99
CA PHE A 33 -0.43 -26.00 -2.28
C PHE A 33 -0.48 -24.47 -2.16
N TYR A 34 -1.50 -23.92 -1.48
CA TYR A 34 -1.62 -22.46 -1.32
C TYR A 34 -0.48 -21.88 -0.47
N ILE A 35 -0.08 -22.58 0.59
CA ILE A 35 1.09 -22.20 1.41
C ILE A 35 2.34 -22.15 0.53
N ASN A 36 2.60 -23.19 -0.27
CA ASN A 36 3.77 -23.26 -1.14
C ASN A 36 3.79 -22.16 -2.21
N VAL A 37 2.63 -21.73 -2.71
CA VAL A 37 2.52 -20.59 -3.63
C VAL A 37 2.88 -19.30 -2.91
N LEU A 38 2.30 -19.06 -1.73
CA LEU A 38 2.56 -17.86 -0.92
C LEU A 38 4.02 -17.76 -0.51
N GLU A 39 4.63 -18.85 -0.05
CA GLU A 39 6.06 -18.89 0.29
C GLU A 39 6.95 -18.47 -0.88
N GLN A 40 6.63 -18.91 -2.09
CA GLN A 40 7.40 -18.54 -3.27
C GLN A 40 7.18 -17.09 -3.70
N CYS A 41 5.97 -16.56 -3.54
CA CYS A 41 5.73 -15.13 -3.69
C CYS A 41 6.57 -14.32 -2.71
N TYR A 42 6.61 -14.72 -1.42
CA TYR A 42 7.47 -14.05 -0.43
C TYR A 42 8.93 -14.12 -0.83
N GLN A 43 9.44 -15.27 -1.27
CA GLN A 43 10.83 -15.41 -1.69
C GLN A 43 11.20 -14.46 -2.84
N ILE A 44 10.30 -14.30 -3.82
CA ILE A 44 10.48 -13.35 -4.92
C ILE A 44 10.47 -11.90 -4.40
N ILE A 45 9.49 -11.55 -3.57
CA ILE A 45 9.30 -10.17 -3.06
C ILE A 45 10.50 -9.74 -2.21
N ILE A 46 10.97 -10.60 -1.31
CA ILE A 46 12.09 -10.28 -0.40
C ILE A 46 13.46 -10.55 -1.05
N GLY A 47 13.49 -11.17 -2.23
CA GLY A 47 14.72 -11.58 -2.91
C GLY A 47 15.57 -12.60 -2.14
N SER A 48 14.97 -13.40 -1.25
CA SER A 48 15.66 -14.40 -0.44
C SER A 48 14.87 -15.69 -0.33
N THR A 49 15.55 -16.84 -0.28
CA THR A 49 14.91 -18.13 0.01
C THR A 49 14.59 -18.32 1.49
N ASP A 50 15.20 -17.51 2.37
CA ASP A 50 15.03 -17.57 3.82
C ASP A 50 13.81 -16.76 4.27
N LEU A 51 12.72 -17.48 4.58
CA LEU A 51 11.44 -16.92 4.99
C LEU A 51 11.48 -16.29 6.39
N THR A 52 12.52 -16.54 7.20
CA THR A 52 12.65 -15.87 8.51
C THR A 52 12.90 -14.36 8.38
N ASN A 53 13.34 -13.92 7.19
CA ASN A 53 13.60 -12.51 6.89
C ASN A 53 12.38 -11.74 6.36
N VAL A 54 11.20 -12.36 6.23
CA VAL A 54 10.00 -11.68 5.71
C VAL A 54 9.62 -10.48 6.58
N GLU A 55 9.42 -10.69 7.88
CA GLU A 55 9.04 -9.62 8.80
C GLU A 55 10.13 -8.53 8.93
N PRO A 56 11.43 -8.86 9.11
CA PRO A 56 12.50 -7.87 9.08
C PRO A 56 12.57 -7.04 7.79
N PHE A 57 12.35 -7.67 6.63
CA PHE A 57 12.37 -7.00 5.33
C PHE A 57 11.29 -5.92 5.24
N PHE A 58 10.03 -6.26 5.51
CA PHE A 58 8.94 -5.29 5.45
C PHE A 58 9.04 -4.22 6.54
N LYS A 59 9.53 -4.58 7.74
CA LYS A 59 9.84 -3.60 8.78
C LYS A 59 10.90 -2.61 8.32
N ASN A 60 11.97 -3.07 7.67
CA ASN A 60 13.03 -2.21 7.16
C ASN A 60 12.50 -1.22 6.10
N LEU A 61 11.68 -1.70 5.15
CA LEU A 61 11.06 -0.81 4.15
C LEU A 61 10.11 0.22 4.81
N LYS A 62 9.37 -0.18 5.85
CA LYS A 62 8.53 0.73 6.64
C LYS A 62 9.36 1.79 7.36
N ASP A 63 10.41 1.39 8.06
CA ASP A 63 11.30 2.28 8.83
C ASP A 63 12.04 3.27 7.90
N GLN A 64 12.37 2.85 6.67
CA GLN A 64 12.95 3.70 5.63
C GLN A 64 11.93 4.62 4.94
N GLY A 65 10.63 4.48 5.25
CA GLY A 65 9.58 5.25 4.59
C GLY A 65 9.30 4.82 3.14
N LEU A 66 9.82 3.67 2.70
CA LEU A 66 9.58 3.15 1.34
C LEU A 66 8.19 2.52 1.19
N LEU A 67 7.57 2.10 2.30
CA LEU A 67 6.15 1.69 2.34
C LEU A 67 5.21 2.86 2.71
N GLN A 68 5.69 4.10 2.67
CA GLN A 68 4.91 5.27 3.08
C GLN A 68 3.96 5.77 1.98
N PHE A 69 4.03 5.16 0.79
CA PHE A 69 3.06 5.30 -0.30
C PHE A 69 1.94 4.28 -0.10
N GLY A 70 0.89 4.69 0.59
CA GLY A 70 -0.25 3.82 0.87
C GLY A 70 -1.38 4.57 1.55
N THR A 71 -2.57 3.98 1.51
CA THR A 71 -3.70 4.46 2.29
C THR A 71 -3.41 4.32 3.78
N CYS A 72 -3.96 5.22 4.57
CA CYS A 72 -3.93 5.15 6.02
C CYS A 72 -4.56 3.82 6.50
N ASP A 73 -3.94 3.19 7.49
CA ASP A 73 -4.35 1.89 8.04
C ASP A 73 -5.33 2.01 9.21
N VAL A 74 -5.71 3.24 9.58
CA VAL A 74 -6.69 3.47 10.66
C VAL A 74 -8.07 2.96 10.22
N THR A 75 -8.56 1.98 10.96
CA THR A 75 -9.92 1.44 10.84
C THR A 75 -10.84 2.01 11.91
N TRP A 76 -12.13 2.03 11.61
CA TRP A 76 -13.19 2.48 12.50
C TRP A 76 -14.17 1.36 12.79
N ASN A 77 -14.63 1.34 14.03
CA ASN A 77 -15.78 0.58 14.49
C ASN A 77 -17.02 1.47 14.56
N PHE A 78 -18.17 0.85 14.81
CA PHE A 78 -19.40 1.59 15.05
C PHE A 78 -19.26 2.53 16.26
N GLY A 79 -19.54 3.82 16.05
CA GLY A 79 -19.45 4.84 17.08
C GLY A 79 -18.12 5.59 17.13
N ASP A 80 -17.11 5.16 16.38
CA ASP A 80 -15.88 5.93 16.19
C ASP A 80 -16.17 7.22 15.41
N THR A 81 -15.22 8.15 15.41
CA THR A 81 -15.37 9.45 14.74
C THR A 81 -14.32 9.69 13.66
N ALA A 82 -14.74 10.38 12.61
CA ALA A 82 -13.92 10.74 11.47
C ALA A 82 -14.26 12.14 10.97
N TYR A 83 -13.28 12.82 10.38
CA TYR A 83 -13.51 14.10 9.72
C TYR A 83 -13.96 13.89 8.28
N LYS A 84 -15.04 14.55 7.89
CA LYS A 84 -15.44 14.72 6.50
C LYS A 84 -15.20 16.16 6.08
N CYS A 85 -14.27 16.37 5.16
CA CYS A 85 -14.01 17.67 4.57
C CYS A 85 -14.72 17.77 3.22
N LYS A 86 -15.88 18.42 3.18
CA LYS A 86 -16.71 18.55 1.98
C LYS A 86 -16.04 19.33 0.86
N THR A 87 -15.10 20.20 1.20
CA THR A 87 -14.28 20.92 0.21
C THR A 87 -13.25 20.00 -0.45
N CYS A 88 -12.69 19.04 0.28
CA CYS A 88 -11.63 18.16 -0.22
C CYS A 88 -12.17 16.86 -0.82
N GLN A 89 -13.30 16.34 -0.33
CA GLN A 89 -13.82 15.05 -0.75
C GLN A 89 -14.20 15.04 -2.24
N LEU A 90 -13.92 13.93 -2.92
CA LEU A 90 -14.45 13.64 -4.26
C LEU A 90 -15.79 12.91 -4.20
N ASP A 91 -16.01 12.10 -3.16
CA ASP A 91 -17.25 11.37 -2.92
C ASP A 91 -17.78 11.61 -1.48
N PRO A 92 -19.11 11.61 -1.24
CA PRO A 92 -19.66 11.81 0.10
C PRO A 92 -19.30 10.74 1.14
N THR A 93 -18.78 9.58 0.73
CA THR A 93 -18.33 8.53 1.65
C THR A 93 -16.95 8.82 2.24
N THR A 94 -16.13 9.64 1.56
CA THR A 94 -14.77 9.96 1.96
C THR A 94 -14.67 10.54 3.37
N ALA A 95 -13.74 10.02 4.17
CA ALA A 95 -13.48 10.42 5.54
C ALA A 95 -11.99 10.26 5.93
N MET A 96 -11.55 11.08 6.88
CA MET A 96 -10.19 11.08 7.40
C MET A 96 -10.18 10.79 8.90
N CYS A 97 -9.17 10.04 9.36
CA CYS A 97 -8.93 9.94 10.80
C CYS A 97 -8.43 11.28 11.34
N ILE A 98 -8.54 11.46 12.67
CA ILE A 98 -8.16 12.71 13.33
C ILE A 98 -6.70 13.09 13.04
N ALA A 99 -5.79 12.11 13.08
CA ALA A 99 -4.37 12.33 12.81
C ALA A 99 -4.13 12.81 11.38
N CYS A 100 -4.80 12.21 10.39
CA CYS A 100 -4.66 12.60 8.99
C CYS A 100 -5.26 13.98 8.70
N PHE A 101 -6.41 14.30 9.29
CA PHE A 101 -7.03 15.62 9.13
C PHE A 101 -6.11 16.72 9.69
N ASN A 102 -5.55 16.52 10.89
CA ASN A 102 -4.65 17.49 11.51
C ASN A 102 -3.31 17.65 10.78
N ALA A 103 -2.89 16.64 10.00
CA ALA A 103 -1.67 16.69 9.22
C ALA A 103 -1.83 17.40 7.86
N GLY A 104 -3.07 17.58 7.38
CA GLY A 104 -3.38 18.30 6.13
C GLY A 104 -3.65 19.79 6.36
N ASP A 105 -3.82 20.54 5.26
CA ASP A 105 -4.24 21.94 5.31
C ASP A 105 -5.72 22.07 4.96
N HIS A 106 -6.54 22.30 5.99
CA HIS A 106 -8.00 22.44 5.85
C HIS A 106 -8.49 23.83 6.24
N LYS A 107 -7.60 24.84 6.26
CA LYS A 107 -7.96 26.19 6.68
C LYS A 107 -8.97 26.81 5.71
N GLY A 108 -10.15 27.15 6.23
CA GLY A 108 -11.22 27.77 5.44
C GLY A 108 -12.07 26.78 4.63
N HIS A 109 -11.91 25.47 4.85
CA HIS A 109 -12.74 24.44 4.23
C HIS A 109 -14.04 24.18 5.01
N ASP A 110 -15.07 23.68 4.33
CA ASP A 110 -16.26 23.11 4.97
C ASP A 110 -15.93 21.68 5.40
N TYR A 111 -15.91 21.44 6.71
CA TYR A 111 -15.68 20.12 7.27
C TYR A 111 -16.52 19.88 8.53
N ALA A 112 -16.74 18.61 8.85
CA ALA A 112 -17.44 18.18 10.06
C ALA A 112 -16.78 16.95 10.67
N LEU A 113 -16.76 16.87 11.99
CA LEU A 113 -16.48 15.64 12.72
C LEU A 113 -17.79 14.84 12.83
N GLN A 114 -17.80 13.60 12.39
CA GLN A 114 -19.00 12.76 12.37
C GLN A 114 -18.72 11.39 12.97
N SER A 115 -19.71 10.82 13.66
CA SER A 115 -19.68 9.42 14.05
C SER A 115 -19.86 8.54 12.81
N VAL A 116 -19.10 7.46 12.71
CA VAL A 116 -19.18 6.49 11.62
C VAL A 116 -19.75 5.16 12.10
N ALA A 117 -20.33 4.40 11.17
CA ALA A 117 -20.83 3.04 11.44
C ALA A 117 -19.74 1.97 11.27
N GLY A 118 -18.51 2.38 10.97
CA GLY A 118 -17.37 1.55 10.62
C GLY A 118 -16.64 2.12 9.39
N GLY A 119 -15.52 1.50 8.99
CA GLY A 119 -14.79 1.86 7.76
C GLY A 119 -13.29 1.98 7.99
N PHE A 120 -12.62 2.71 7.09
CA PHE A 120 -11.19 3.01 7.19
C PHE A 120 -10.91 4.41 6.67
N CYS A 121 -9.77 4.97 7.09
CA CYS A 121 -9.36 6.28 6.67
C CYS A 121 -8.92 6.31 5.20
N ASP A 122 -9.48 7.24 4.42
CA ASP A 122 -9.18 7.35 2.99
C ASP A 122 -7.88 8.10 2.69
N CYS A 123 -7.20 8.65 3.69
CA CYS A 123 -6.00 9.46 3.48
C CYS A 123 -4.92 8.64 2.77
N GLY A 124 -4.35 9.17 1.69
CA GLY A 124 -3.41 8.46 0.84
C GLY A 124 -4.05 7.74 -0.36
N ASP A 125 -5.39 7.70 -0.44
CA ASP A 125 -6.10 7.27 -1.66
C ASP A 125 -6.22 8.48 -2.62
N PRO A 126 -5.58 8.42 -3.80
CA PRO A 126 -5.65 9.51 -4.79
C PRO A 126 -7.04 9.70 -5.40
N SER A 127 -7.95 8.73 -5.24
CA SER A 127 -9.32 8.80 -5.74
C SER A 127 -10.32 9.41 -4.75
N SER A 128 -9.91 9.64 -3.50
CA SER A 128 -10.81 10.08 -2.43
C SER A 128 -10.84 11.59 -2.21
N PHE A 129 -9.73 12.29 -2.47
CA PHE A 129 -9.62 13.73 -2.22
C PHE A 129 -9.19 14.51 -3.47
N ASN A 130 -9.51 15.79 -3.52
CA ASN A 130 -8.96 16.72 -4.49
C ASN A 130 -7.71 17.45 -3.92
N ILE A 131 -6.97 18.14 -4.79
CA ILE A 131 -5.70 18.80 -4.43
C ILE A 131 -5.83 19.96 -3.43
N ASN A 132 -7.05 20.42 -3.12
CA ASN A 132 -7.22 21.65 -2.32
C ASN A 132 -6.79 21.47 -0.86
N GLY A 133 -6.73 20.24 -0.32
CA GLY A 133 -6.45 19.98 1.10
C GLY A 133 -5.04 19.57 1.49
N LYS A 134 -4.07 19.59 0.55
CA LYS A 134 -2.67 19.16 0.78
C LYS A 134 -2.54 17.98 1.76
N HIS A 135 -3.05 16.82 1.37
CA HIS A 135 -3.09 15.64 2.23
C HIS A 135 -1.79 14.82 2.17
N ARG A 136 -1.57 13.98 3.19
CA ARG A 136 -0.45 13.03 3.21
C ARG A 136 -0.50 12.08 2.00
N GLY A 137 0.65 11.84 1.39
CA GLY A 137 0.79 10.93 0.25
C GLY A 137 0.47 11.54 -1.11
N TRP A 138 0.03 12.81 -1.15
CA TRP A 138 -0.09 13.54 -2.41
C TRP A 138 1.29 14.00 -2.84
N LEU A 139 1.81 13.31 -3.85
CA LEU A 139 2.98 13.76 -4.58
C LEU A 139 2.66 15.13 -5.18
N THR A 140 3.48 16.13 -4.90
CA THR A 140 3.55 17.30 -5.76
C THR A 140 4.05 16.85 -7.14
N ASP A 141 3.81 17.63 -8.21
CA ASP A 141 4.36 17.32 -9.54
C ASP A 141 5.89 17.09 -9.50
N SER A 142 6.60 17.73 -8.55
CA SER A 142 8.01 17.50 -8.27
C SER A 142 8.33 16.17 -7.59
N ASP A 143 7.44 15.63 -6.75
CA ASP A 143 7.65 14.35 -6.09
C ASP A 143 7.42 13.18 -7.07
N VAL A 144 6.49 13.32 -8.02
CA VAL A 144 6.30 12.35 -9.12
C VAL A 144 7.55 12.27 -10.00
N ALA A 145 8.14 13.42 -10.35
CA ALA A 145 9.37 13.48 -11.13
C ALA A 145 10.57 12.85 -10.40
N THR A 146 10.65 13.04 -9.09
CA THR A 146 11.73 12.46 -8.27
C THR A 146 11.63 10.94 -8.15
N ILE A 147 10.40 10.40 -8.01
CA ILE A 147 10.15 8.96 -7.98
C ILE A 147 10.43 8.33 -9.35
N ALA A 148 10.05 8.99 -10.44
CA ALA A 148 10.36 8.53 -11.79
C ALA A 148 11.88 8.37 -11.97
N ILE A 149 12.68 9.35 -11.52
CA ILE A 149 14.15 9.31 -11.60
C ILE A 149 14.74 8.15 -10.79
N LEU A 150 14.22 7.86 -9.60
CA LEU A 150 14.71 6.76 -8.76
C LEU A 150 14.36 5.37 -9.34
N ALA A 151 13.21 5.24 -10.01
CA ALA A 151 12.79 3.97 -10.63
C ALA A 151 13.55 3.63 -11.93
N VAL A 152 14.21 4.60 -12.58
CA VAL A 152 15.05 4.34 -13.78
C VAL A 152 16.53 4.17 -13.44
N ALA A 153 16.93 4.38 -12.18
CA ALA A 153 18.34 4.40 -11.76
C ALA A 153 18.81 3.10 -11.07
N SER A 154 18.02 2.02 -11.10
CA SER A 154 18.34 0.70 -10.52
C SER A 154 18.33 -0.40 -11.57
#